data_AF-A0A2N5IPR6-F1
#
_entry.id   AF-A0A2N5IPR6-F1
#
_cell.length_a   1.000
_cell.length_b   1.000
_cell.length_c   1.000
_cell.angle_alpha   90.00
_cell.angle_beta   90.00
_cell.angle_gamma   90.00
#
_symmetry.space_group_name_H-M   'P 1'
#
loop_
_entity.id
_entity.type
_entity.pdbx_description
1 polymer ?
#
loop_
_entity_poly.entity_id
_entity_poly.type
_entity_poly.pdbx_seq_one_letter_code
_entity_poly.pdbx_strand_id
1 'polypeptide(L)'
;MEYYAFFHHHREPLPSFDGFITVELSDRPIRYHMQPLFPCNMDAQECHTMAMAACRIACNCADAIRGKLSVDRLQRALTAPCLERLQTMHQLLDLHMLTHPDIKAKFCYLPTVPNLIDGMITSDRTMELAVFMTIGKENLRVNMKFRFIGSRWMCVFADLG
;
A
#
# COMPACT_ATOMS: atom_id res chain seq x y z
N MET A 1 22.28 -39.42 31.42
CA MET A 1 22.18 -39.04 29.99
C MET A 1 20.80 -38.44 29.83
N GLU A 2 20.70 -37.13 30.00
CA GLU A 2 19.43 -36.40 29.99
C GLU A 2 18.96 -36.23 28.54
N TYR A 3 17.80 -36.79 28.23
CA TYR A 3 17.14 -36.60 26.95
C TYR A 3 16.56 -35.19 26.91
N TYR A 4 17.18 -34.29 26.15
CA TYR A 4 16.54 -33.05 25.73
C TYR A 4 15.37 -33.40 24.82
N ALA A 5 14.16 -33.39 25.38
CA ALA A 5 12.94 -33.42 24.60
C ALA A 5 12.88 -32.15 23.76
N PHE A 6 13.12 -32.28 22.46
CA PHE A 6 12.75 -31.25 21.50
C PHE A 6 11.23 -31.16 21.50
N PHE A 7 10.69 -30.16 22.21
CA PHE A 7 9.28 -29.79 22.10
C PHE A 7 9.04 -29.33 20.66
N HIS A 8 8.49 -30.22 19.84
CA HIS A 8 7.86 -29.84 18.58
C HIS A 8 6.63 -28.99 18.94
N HIS A 9 6.82 -27.68 19.04
CA HIS A 9 5.69 -26.76 19.03
C HIS A 9 4.98 -26.93 17.68
N HIS A 10 3.83 -27.60 17.68
CA HIS A 10 2.87 -27.51 16.59
C HIS A 10 2.47 -26.03 16.47
N ARG A 11 3.12 -25.31 15.56
CA ARG A 11 2.65 -23.99 15.14
C ARG A 11 1.45 -24.22 14.25
N GLU A 12 0.25 -24.03 14.78
CA GLU A 12 -0.92 -23.91 13.93
C GLU A 12 -0.68 -22.77 12.92
N PRO A 13 -1.05 -22.97 11.64
CA PRO A 13 -0.87 -21.94 10.64
C PRO A 13 -1.75 -20.74 11.00
N LEU A 14 -1.14 -19.56 10.99
CA LEU A 14 -1.88 -18.31 11.22
C LEU A 14 -2.90 -18.09 10.08
N PRO A 15 -4.11 -17.60 10.39
CA PRO A 15 -5.16 -17.42 9.38
C PRO A 15 -4.73 -16.38 8.34
N SER A 16 -4.98 -16.64 7.06
CA SER A 16 -4.86 -15.62 6.02
C SER A 16 -6.18 -14.88 5.82
N PHE A 17 -6.08 -13.61 5.43
CA PHE A 17 -7.23 -12.79 5.06
C PHE A 17 -7.19 -12.48 3.57
N ASP A 18 -8.02 -13.19 2.82
CA ASP A 18 -8.16 -13.03 1.37
C ASP A 18 -9.52 -12.41 1.04
N GLY A 19 -9.56 -11.63 -0.04
CA GLY A 19 -10.84 -11.12 -0.55
C GLY A 19 -10.69 -10.27 -1.79
N PHE A 20 -11.77 -9.58 -2.12
CA PHE A 20 -11.90 -8.79 -3.33
C PHE A 20 -12.46 -7.40 -3.01
N ILE A 21 -11.87 -6.37 -3.60
CA ILE A 21 -12.36 -4.99 -3.55
C ILE A 21 -12.96 -4.65 -4.90
N THR A 22 -14.26 -4.36 -4.90
CA THR A 22 -14.96 -3.85 -6.08
C THR A 22 -14.80 -2.34 -6.14
N VAL A 23 -14.18 -1.85 -7.21
CA VAL A 23 -14.07 -0.42 -7.49
C VAL A 23 -14.93 -0.13 -8.70
N GLU A 24 -15.81 0.86 -8.62
CA GLU A 24 -16.82 1.18 -9.64
C GLU A 24 -16.25 1.39 -11.05
N LEU A 25 -14.97 1.77 -11.15
CA LEU A 25 -14.25 2.07 -12.40
C LEU A 25 -13.42 0.91 -12.95
N SER A 26 -13.39 -0.25 -12.28
CA SER A 26 -12.63 -1.42 -12.70
C SER A 26 -13.57 -2.57 -13.05
N ASP A 27 -13.50 -3.05 -14.29
CA ASP A 27 -14.23 -4.24 -14.74
C ASP A 27 -13.84 -5.52 -13.97
N ARG A 28 -12.70 -5.48 -13.27
CA ARG A 28 -12.18 -6.61 -12.49
C ARG A 28 -12.05 -6.23 -11.02
N PRO A 29 -12.54 -7.07 -10.10
CA PRO A 29 -12.31 -6.86 -8.68
C PRO A 29 -10.82 -6.98 -8.36
N ILE A 30 -10.34 -6.13 -7.47
CA ILE A 30 -8.95 -6.12 -7.01
C ILE A 30 -8.83 -7.18 -5.93
N ARG A 31 -7.99 -8.19 -6.15
CA ARG A 31 -7.71 -9.18 -5.11
C ARG A 31 -6.85 -8.55 -4.03
N TYR A 32 -7.13 -8.84 -2.76
CA TYR A 32 -6.17 -8.63 -1.68
C TYR A 32 -5.86 -9.94 -0.95
N HIS A 33 -4.65 -10.01 -0.43
CA HIS A 33 -4.18 -11.03 0.49
C HIS A 33 -3.46 -10.34 1.65
N MET A 34 -3.77 -10.74 2.87
CA MET A 34 -3.02 -10.29 4.05
C MET A 34 -2.71 -11.45 4.97
N GLN A 35 -1.42 -11.57 5.31
CA GLN A 35 -0.92 -12.61 6.19
C GLN A 35 -0.44 -12.01 7.51
N PRO A 36 -1.06 -12.34 8.66
CA PRO A 36 -0.49 -12.03 9.95
C PRO A 36 0.75 -12.90 10.22
N LEU A 37 1.77 -12.29 10.83
CA LEU A 37 3.00 -12.97 11.27
C LEU A 37 2.96 -13.40 12.74
N PHE A 38 1.86 -13.08 13.44
CA PHE A 38 1.60 -13.41 14.84
C PHE A 38 0.09 -13.64 15.06
N PRO A 39 -0.34 -14.19 16.20
CA PRO A 39 -1.76 -14.24 16.57
C PRO A 39 -2.35 -12.82 16.65
N CYS A 40 -3.00 -12.40 15.57
CA CYS A 40 -3.52 -11.05 15.38
C CYS A 40 -4.97 -10.97 15.87
N ASN A 41 -5.33 -9.82 16.48
CA ASN A 41 -6.71 -9.55 16.92
C ASN A 41 -7.57 -8.89 15.83
N MET A 42 -6.99 -8.56 14.67
CA MET A 42 -7.77 -7.97 13.58
C MET A 42 -8.71 -9.02 12.99
N ASP A 43 -9.97 -8.63 12.80
CA ASP A 43 -10.94 -9.46 12.09
C ASP A 43 -10.86 -9.29 10.56
N ALA A 44 -11.59 -10.12 9.84
CA ALA A 44 -11.62 -10.08 8.37
C ALA A 44 -12.16 -8.75 7.81
N GLN A 45 -13.05 -8.07 8.52
CA GLN A 45 -13.68 -6.82 8.09
C GLN A 45 -12.72 -5.62 8.29
N GLU A 46 -11.99 -5.60 9.40
CA GLU A 46 -10.92 -4.64 9.66
C GLU A 46 -9.81 -4.78 8.62
N CYS A 47 -9.43 -6.03 8.34
CA CYS A 47 -8.51 -6.37 7.27
C CYS A 47 -9.02 -5.84 5.90
N HIS A 48 -10.25 -6.16 5.52
CA HIS A 48 -10.85 -5.68 4.28
C HIS A 48 -10.84 -4.15 4.17
N THR A 49 -11.22 -3.46 5.26
CA THR A 49 -11.22 -1.99 5.36
C THR A 49 -9.82 -1.43 5.17
N MET A 50 -8.82 -2.09 5.72
CA MET A 50 -7.42 -1.70 5.59
C MET A 50 -6.89 -1.87 4.17
N ALA A 51 -7.18 -3.00 3.52
CA ALA A 51 -6.81 -3.20 2.12
C ALA A 51 -7.45 -2.12 1.21
N MET A 52 -8.73 -1.79 1.43
CA MET A 52 -9.38 -0.69 0.72
C MET A 52 -8.71 0.67 0.97
N ALA A 53 -8.37 0.98 2.22
CA ALA A 53 -7.69 2.22 2.56
C ALA A 53 -6.29 2.30 1.91
N ALA A 54 -5.50 1.23 2.00
CA ALA A 54 -4.20 1.13 1.37
C ALA A 54 -4.28 1.31 -0.15
N CYS A 55 -5.23 0.63 -0.80
CA CYS A 55 -5.48 0.78 -2.24
C CYS A 55 -5.74 2.23 -2.65
N ARG A 56 -6.64 2.91 -1.93
CA ARG A 56 -6.99 4.32 -2.19
C ARG A 56 -5.81 5.25 -1.98
N ILE A 57 -5.08 5.06 -0.86
CA ILE A 57 -3.92 5.87 -0.56
C ILE A 57 -2.82 5.66 -1.61
N ALA A 58 -2.57 4.42 -2.02
CA ALA A 58 -1.57 4.10 -3.04
C ALA A 58 -1.88 4.77 -4.38
N CYS A 59 -3.14 4.73 -4.83
CA CYS A 59 -3.58 5.42 -6.04
C CYS A 59 -3.41 6.95 -5.90
N ASN A 60 -3.82 7.51 -4.76
CA ASN A 60 -3.67 8.94 -4.49
C ASN A 60 -2.20 9.37 -4.41
N CYS A 61 -1.31 8.54 -3.86
CA CYS A 61 0.14 8.79 -3.86
C CYS A 61 0.66 8.82 -5.30
N ALA A 62 0.28 7.85 -6.14
CA ALA A 62 0.63 7.82 -7.56
C ALA A 62 0.09 9.04 -8.32
N ASP A 63 -1.12 9.50 -8.01
CA ASP A 63 -1.68 10.73 -8.58
C ASP A 63 -0.96 11.99 -8.09
N ALA A 64 -0.56 12.03 -6.83
CA ALA A 64 0.11 13.17 -6.24
C ALA A 64 1.52 13.37 -6.81
N ILE A 65 2.32 12.31 -6.95
CA ILE A 65 3.66 12.42 -7.57
C ILE A 65 3.59 12.87 -9.03
N ARG A 66 2.47 12.58 -9.71
CA ARG A 66 2.20 12.97 -11.10
C ARG A 66 1.60 14.37 -11.24
N GLY A 67 1.36 15.07 -10.14
CA GLY A 67 0.76 16.41 -10.13
C GLY A 67 -0.75 16.44 -10.40
N LYS A 68 -1.44 15.29 -10.38
CA LYS A 68 -2.91 15.22 -10.54
C LYS A 68 -3.65 15.56 -9.24
N LEU A 69 -2.99 15.35 -8.10
CA LEU A 69 -3.54 15.54 -6.77
C LEU A 69 -2.57 16.36 -5.93
N SER A 70 -3.06 17.36 -5.18
CA SER A 70 -2.20 18.02 -4.20
C SER A 70 -1.85 17.04 -3.06
N VAL A 71 -0.56 17.00 -2.70
CA VAL A 71 -0.04 16.21 -1.57
C VAL A 71 -0.73 16.58 -0.25
N ASP A 72 -1.22 17.82 -0.09
CA ASP A 72 -1.94 18.25 1.12
C ASP A 72 -3.21 17.45 1.39
N ARG A 73 -3.85 16.91 0.34
CA ARG A 73 -5.04 16.05 0.50
C ARG A 73 -4.73 14.75 1.23
N LEU A 74 -3.46 14.35 1.28
CA LEU A 74 -2.97 13.14 1.94
C LEU A 74 -2.62 13.35 3.42
N GLN A 75 -2.68 14.57 3.94
CA GLN A 75 -2.30 14.90 5.34
C GLN A 75 -3.06 14.07 6.40
N ARG A 76 -4.30 13.66 6.10
CA ARG A 76 -5.10 12.82 7.01
C ARG A 76 -4.75 11.33 6.96
N ALA A 77 -3.95 10.90 5.99
CA ALA A 77 -3.64 9.49 5.74
C ALA A 77 -2.15 9.19 5.91
N LEU A 78 -1.27 10.15 5.64
CA LEU A 78 0.18 10.01 5.73
C LEU A 78 0.75 10.84 6.88
N THR A 79 1.85 10.40 7.47
CA THR A 79 2.62 11.23 8.40
C THR A 79 3.38 12.33 7.69
N ALA A 80 3.72 13.41 8.39
CA ALA A 80 4.46 14.55 7.81
C ALA A 80 5.77 14.14 7.11
N PRO A 81 6.64 13.28 7.68
CA PRO A 81 7.85 12.84 6.97
C PRO A 81 7.55 12.04 5.69
N CYS A 82 6.42 11.32 5.64
CA CYS A 82 6.01 10.58 4.46
C CYS A 82 5.50 11.54 3.35
N LEU A 83 4.79 12.59 3.74
CA LEU A 83 4.33 13.64 2.81
C LEU A 83 5.50 14.41 2.21
N GLU A 84 6.48 14.79 3.02
CA GLU A 84 7.69 15.48 2.54
C GLU A 84 8.42 14.66 1.48
N ARG A 85 8.57 13.34 1.69
CA ARG A 85 9.18 12.45 0.70
C ARG A 85 8.38 12.38 -0.60
N LEU A 86 7.06 12.31 -0.50
CA LEU A 86 6.17 12.30 -1.66
C LEU A 86 6.26 13.63 -2.45
N GLN A 87 6.35 14.76 -1.74
CA GLN A 87 6.55 16.08 -2.32
C GLN A 87 7.90 16.18 -3.04
N THR A 88 8.97 15.69 -2.42
CA THR A 88 10.30 15.62 -3.05
C THR A 88 10.26 14.75 -4.31
N MET A 89 9.59 13.59 -4.26
CA MET A 89 9.45 12.71 -5.43
C MET A 89 8.67 13.39 -6.56
N HIS A 90 7.59 14.09 -6.24
CA HIS A 90 6.85 14.90 -7.21
C HIS A 90 7.76 15.93 -7.90
N GLN A 91 8.55 16.68 -7.13
CA GLN A 91 9.45 17.71 -7.66
C GLN A 91 10.54 17.12 -8.57
N LEU A 92 11.15 16.01 -8.16
CA LEU A 92 12.16 15.31 -8.96
C LEU A 92 11.58 14.78 -10.27
N LEU A 93 10.38 14.21 -10.22
CA LEU A 93 9.67 13.75 -11.41
C LEU A 93 9.30 14.92 -12.32
N ASP A 94 8.76 16.02 -11.79
CA ASP A 94 8.40 17.16 -12.63
C ASP A 94 9.63 17.75 -13.36
N LEU A 95 10.76 17.88 -12.67
CA LEU A 95 12.04 18.28 -13.27
C LEU A 95 12.50 17.30 -14.37
N HIS A 96 12.42 15.99 -14.10
CA HIS A 96 12.78 14.97 -15.09
C HIS A 96 11.88 15.04 -16.34
N MET A 97 10.58 15.27 -16.14
CA MET A 97 9.58 15.33 -17.19
C MET A 97 9.69 16.59 -18.07
N LEU A 98 10.35 17.66 -17.61
CA LEU A 98 10.67 18.83 -18.45
C LEU A 98 11.55 18.47 -19.65
N THR A 99 12.44 17.48 -19.47
CA THR A 99 13.37 17.03 -20.52
C THR A 99 12.83 15.84 -21.32
N HIS A 100 11.74 15.22 -20.89
CA HIS A 100 11.15 14.01 -21.49
C HIS A 100 9.62 14.12 -21.68
N PRO A 101 9.15 15.00 -22.57
CA PRO A 101 7.72 15.28 -22.76
C PRO A 101 6.90 14.06 -23.21
N ASP A 102 7.48 13.14 -23.97
CA ASP A 102 6.81 11.91 -24.41
C ASP A 102 6.51 10.96 -23.24
N ILE A 103 7.43 10.90 -22.27
CA ILE A 103 7.25 10.13 -21.03
C ILE A 103 6.18 10.81 -20.17
N LYS A 104 6.23 12.15 -20.07
CA LYS A 104 5.22 12.94 -19.36
C LYS A 104 3.82 12.65 -19.87
N ALA A 105 3.62 12.62 -21.19
CA ALA A 105 2.32 12.33 -21.77
C ALA A 105 1.80 10.93 -21.40
N LYS A 106 2.64 9.90 -21.51
CA LYS A 106 2.23 8.53 -21.17
C LYS A 106 1.93 8.36 -19.67
N PHE A 107 2.77 8.96 -18.83
CA PHE A 107 2.72 8.77 -17.38
C PHE A 107 1.63 9.62 -16.70
N CYS A 108 1.44 10.87 -17.14
CA CYS A 108 0.54 11.82 -16.49
C CYS A 108 -0.91 11.80 -17.01
N TYR A 109 -1.24 11.19 -18.15
CA TYR A 109 -2.63 11.20 -18.63
C TYR A 109 -3.41 9.94 -18.29
N LEU A 110 -2.74 8.78 -18.23
CA LEU A 110 -3.42 7.50 -18.00
C LEU A 110 -3.83 7.33 -16.53
N PRO A 111 -4.99 6.70 -16.25
CA PRO A 111 -5.42 6.42 -14.88
C PRO A 111 -4.50 5.40 -14.22
N THR A 112 -4.36 5.50 -12.91
CA THR A 112 -3.74 4.44 -12.10
C THR A 112 -4.80 3.38 -11.83
N VAL A 113 -4.53 2.15 -12.26
CA VAL A 113 -5.46 1.03 -12.08
C VAL A 113 -4.82 0.00 -11.14
N PRO A 114 -5.28 -0.13 -9.90
CA PRO A 114 -4.82 -1.18 -8.99
C PRO A 114 -5.27 -2.57 -9.47
N ASN A 115 -4.42 -3.57 -9.25
CA ASN A 115 -4.63 -4.94 -9.73
C ASN A 115 -4.60 -5.96 -8.59
N LEU A 116 -3.68 -5.79 -7.63
CA LEU A 116 -3.47 -6.70 -6.52
C LEU A 116 -2.97 -5.93 -5.30
N ILE A 117 -3.38 -6.38 -4.12
CA ILE A 117 -2.83 -5.92 -2.85
C ILE A 117 -2.29 -7.14 -2.13
N ASP A 118 -1.04 -7.06 -1.69
CA ASP A 118 -0.42 -8.06 -0.83
C ASP A 118 0.04 -7.38 0.45
N GLY A 119 -0.10 -8.04 1.59
CA GLY A 119 0.18 -7.41 2.87
C GLY A 119 0.56 -8.39 3.96
N MET A 120 1.32 -7.88 4.91
CA MET A 120 1.73 -8.60 6.11
C MET A 120 1.40 -7.76 7.35
N ILE A 121 0.70 -8.37 8.30
CA ILE A 121 0.46 -7.75 9.61
C ILE A 121 1.61 -8.15 10.51
N THR A 122 2.49 -7.19 10.79
CA THR A 122 3.79 -7.42 11.44
C THR A 122 3.75 -7.22 12.96
N SER A 123 2.78 -6.45 13.46
CA SER A 123 2.47 -6.33 14.89
C SER A 123 1.01 -5.91 15.09
N ASP A 124 0.56 -5.85 16.34
CA ASP A 124 -0.72 -5.26 16.76
C ASP A 124 -0.97 -3.83 16.25
N ARG A 125 0.10 -3.11 15.92
CA ARG A 125 0.10 -1.69 15.55
C ARG A 125 0.86 -1.41 14.27
N THR A 126 1.37 -2.42 13.58
CA THR A 126 2.10 -2.22 12.32
C THR A 126 1.74 -3.25 11.27
N MET A 127 1.71 -2.80 10.02
CA MET A 127 1.54 -3.65 8.86
C MET A 127 2.26 -3.07 7.66
N GLU A 128 2.62 -3.93 6.72
CA GLU A 128 3.32 -3.60 5.50
C GLU A 128 2.51 -4.13 4.32
N LEU A 129 2.27 -3.30 3.31
CA LEU A 129 1.47 -3.66 2.15
C LEU A 129 2.18 -3.25 0.87
N ALA A 130 2.00 -4.04 -0.18
CA ALA A 130 2.37 -3.72 -1.54
C ALA A 130 1.10 -3.65 -2.40
N VAL A 131 0.87 -2.51 -3.02
CA VAL A 131 -0.21 -2.34 -4.01
C VAL A 131 0.40 -2.39 -5.40
N PHE A 132 0.02 -3.40 -6.16
CA PHE A 132 0.39 -3.54 -7.57
C PHE A 132 -0.66 -2.83 -8.41
N MET A 133 -0.19 -1.97 -9.30
CA MET A 133 -1.04 -1.16 -10.16
C MET A 133 -0.42 -0.98 -11.53
N THR A 134 -1.21 -0.48 -12.45
CA THR A 134 -0.79 -0.18 -13.82
C THR A 134 -1.11 1.26 -14.17
N ILE A 135 -0.25 1.86 -14.99
CA ILE A 135 -0.49 3.14 -15.65
C ILE A 135 -0.31 2.89 -17.15
N GLY A 136 -1.43 2.68 -17.85
CA GLY A 136 -1.37 2.23 -19.24
C GLY A 136 -0.80 0.83 -19.35
N LYS A 137 0.42 0.73 -19.91
CA LYS A 137 1.16 -0.54 -20.05
C LYS A 137 2.26 -0.71 -19.01
N GLU A 138 2.56 0.34 -18.25
CA GLU A 138 3.61 0.32 -17.25
C GLU A 138 3.07 -0.28 -15.96
N ASN A 139 3.86 -1.16 -15.36
CA ASN A 139 3.58 -1.69 -14.03
C ASN A 139 4.21 -0.77 -13.00
N LEU A 140 3.47 -0.50 -11.93
CA LEU A 140 3.92 0.29 -10.80
C LEU A 140 3.61 -0.48 -9.53
N ARG A 141 4.53 -0.46 -8.58
CA ARG A 141 4.37 -1.06 -7.26
C ARG A 141 4.51 0.02 -6.20
N VAL A 142 3.53 0.08 -5.32
CA VAL A 142 3.56 1.00 -4.17
C VAL A 142 3.76 0.19 -2.91
N ASN A 143 4.96 0.27 -2.34
CA ASN A 143 5.28 -0.34 -1.05
C ASN A 143 4.92 0.63 0.07
N MET A 144 4.16 0.15 1.04
CA MET A 144 3.57 0.96 2.09
C MET A 144 3.81 0.34 3.45
N LYS A 145 3.97 1.20 4.46
CA LYS A 145 3.95 0.80 5.86
C LYS A 145 2.93 1.62 6.61
N PHE A 146 2.06 0.95 7.33
CA PHE A 146 1.08 1.57 8.21
C PHE A 146 1.46 1.34 9.66
N ARG A 147 1.17 2.36 10.47
CA ARG A 147 1.28 2.30 11.93
C ARG A 147 0.01 2.84 12.55
N PHE A 148 -0.47 2.17 13.60
CA PHE A 148 -1.54 2.66 14.43
C PHE A 148 -0.98 3.72 15.39
N ILE A 149 -1.38 4.99 15.20
CA ILE A 149 -0.90 6.15 15.95
C ILE A 149 -2.12 6.82 16.60
N GLY A 150 -2.14 6.85 17.94
CA GLY A 150 -3.30 7.30 18.70
C GLY A 150 -4.48 6.34 18.48
N SER A 151 -5.45 6.77 17.67
CA SER A 151 -6.67 6.02 17.35
C SER A 151 -6.83 5.74 15.84
N ARG A 152 -5.77 5.93 15.05
CA ARG A 152 -5.86 5.88 13.58
C ARG A 152 -4.68 5.15 12.96
N TRP A 153 -4.95 4.39 11.91
CA TRP A 153 -3.92 3.87 11.03
C TRP A 153 -3.41 4.98 10.10
N MET A 154 -2.10 5.22 10.15
CA MET A 154 -1.42 6.22 9.36
C MET A 154 -0.34 5.56 8.52
N CYS A 155 -0.24 5.95 7.25
CA CYS A 155 0.84 5.56 6.37
C CYS A 155 2.12 6.31 6.79
N VAL A 156 3.12 5.58 7.28
CA VAL A 156 4.41 6.13 7.73
C VAL A 156 5.49 6.06 6.66
N PHE A 157 5.25 5.25 5.63
CA PHE A 157 6.14 5.06 4.49
C PHE A 157 5.31 4.70 3.27
N ALA A 158 5.57 5.36 2.15
CA ALA A 158 5.04 5.04 0.84
C ALA A 158 6.16 5.26 -0.17
N ASP A 159 6.49 4.22 -0.93
CA ASP A 159 7.52 4.22 -1.96
C ASP A 159 6.93 3.65 -3.24
N LEU A 160 7.19 4.33 -4.35
CA LEU A 160 6.60 4.04 -5.66
C LEU A 160 7.73 3.63 -6.59
N GLY A 161 7.71 2.38 -7.08
CA GLY A 161 8.76 1.81 -7.92
C GLY A 161 8.23 0.99 -9.07
#